data_AF-A0A5K1BRL1-F1
#
_entry.id   AF-A0A5K1BRL1-F1
#
_cell.length_a   1.000
_cell.length_b   1.000
_cell.length_c   1.000
_cell.angle_alpha   90.00
_cell.angle_beta   90.00
_cell.angle_gamma   90.00
#
_symmetry.space_group_name_H-M   'P 1'
#
loop_
_entity.id
_entity.type
_entity.pdbx_description
1 polymer ?
#
loop_
_entity_poly.entity_id
_entity_poly.type
_entity_poly.pdbx_seq_one_letter_code
_entity_poly.pdbx_strand_id
1 'polypeptide(L)' 'ALAFICYKCGSGDADDLLLRCGSCRSRWVHSFCLDPPYTGVSWTCRWCNLRRRPSYD' A
#
# COMPACT_ATOMS: atom_id res chain seq x y z
N ALA A 1 11.73 -12.55 12.37
CA ALA A 1 10.61 -12.25 11.46
C ALA A 1 10.91 -10.94 10.75
N LEU A 2 10.81 -10.86 9.42
CA LEU A 2 10.87 -9.58 8.72
C LEU A 2 9.51 -8.90 8.96
N ALA A 3 9.48 -7.88 9.81
CA ALA A 3 8.25 -7.15 10.08
C ALA A 3 7.88 -6.31 8.84
N PHE A 4 6.69 -6.51 8.28
CA PHE A 4 6.17 -5.65 7.23
C PHE A 4 5.63 -4.37 7.89
N ILE A 5 6.15 -3.23 7.48
CA ILE A 5 5.83 -1.95 8.12
C ILE A 5 4.89 -1.15 7.23
N CYS A 6 3.78 -0.68 7.80
CA CYS A 6 2.88 0.25 7.13
C CYS A 6 3.61 1.57 6.86
N TYR A 7 3.69 1.97 5.59
CA TYR A 7 4.39 3.20 5.23
C TYR A 7 3.71 4.47 5.75
N LYS A 8 2.43 4.40 6.15
CA LYS A 8 1.67 5.55 6.67
C LYS A 8 1.86 5.76 8.17
N CYS A 9 1.74 4.71 8.98
CA CYS A 9 1.80 4.82 10.44
C CYS A 9 3.15 4.36 11.04
N GLY A 10 4.01 3.71 10.25
CA GLY A 10 5.29 3.21 10.72
C GLY A 10 5.20 1.97 11.63
N SER A 11 4.00 1.46 11.92
CA SER A 11 3.80 0.23 12.68
C SER A 11 3.69 -0.99 11.76
N GLY A 12 4.16 -2.13 12.26
CA GLY A 12 3.95 -3.46 11.67
C GLY A 12 2.93 -4.31 12.43
N ASP A 13 2.23 -3.75 13.42
CA ASP A 13 1.14 -4.42 14.14
C ASP A 13 -0.03 -4.68 13.19
N ALA A 14 -0.93 -5.62 13.54
CA ALA A 14 -2.08 -5.98 12.70
C ALA A 14 -1.67 -6.28 11.25
N ASP A 15 -0.68 -7.15 11.09
CA ASP A 15 -0.12 -7.56 9.80
C ASP A 15 -1.14 -8.26 8.90
N ASP A 16 -2.15 -8.92 9.47
CA ASP A 16 -3.32 -9.45 8.74
C ASP A 16 -4.10 -8.36 7.96
N LEU A 17 -4.01 -7.10 8.41
CA LEU A 17 -4.67 -5.95 7.78
C LEU A 17 -3.72 -5.16 6.86
N LEU A 18 -2.47 -5.61 6.69
CA LEU A 18 -1.52 -5.00 5.77
C LEU A 18 -1.78 -5.42 4.32
N LEU A 19 -1.97 -4.43 3.48
CA LEU A 19 -2.10 -4.56 2.05
C LEU A 19 -0.75 -4.39 1.39
N ARG A 20 -0.31 -5.42 0.67
CA ARG A 20 0.90 -5.36 -0.17
C ARG A 20 0.58 -4.74 -1.52
N CYS A 21 1.44 -3.83 -1.98
CA CYS A 21 1.30 -3.26 -3.32
C CYS A 21 1.43 -4.34 -4.40
N GLY A 22 0.39 -4.54 -5.21
CA GLY A 22 0.38 -5.54 -6.28
C GLY A 22 1.39 -5.26 -7.40
N SER A 23 1.86 -4.02 -7.55
CA SER A 23 2.82 -3.64 -8.60
C SER A 23 4.27 -3.78 -8.14
N CYS A 24 4.68 -3.10 -7.05
CA CYS A 24 6.09 -3.11 -6.62
C CYS A 24 6.43 -4.16 -5.57
N ARG A 25 5.43 -4.71 -4.85
CA ARG A 25 5.60 -5.66 -3.74
C ARG A 25 6.48 -5.19 -2.56
N SER A 26 7.08 -4.00 -2.63
CA SER A 26 7.96 -3.44 -1.59
C SER A 26 7.25 -2.54 -0.58
N ARG A 27 5.98 -2.17 -0.84
CA ARG A 27 5.23 -1.26 0.03
C ARG A 27 4.02 -1.96 0.61
N TRP A 28 3.77 -1.62 1.87
CA TRP A 28 2.71 -2.16 2.70
C TRP A 28 1.96 -1.02 3.37
N VAL A 29 0.65 -1.14 3.48
CA VAL A 29 -0.18 -0.16 4.17
C VAL A 29 -1.34 -0.88 4.84
N HIS A 30 -1.74 -0.45 6.02
CA HIS A 30 -2.96 -0.98 6.60
C HIS A 30 -4.19 -0.55 5.81
N SER A 31 -5.16 -1.45 5.68
CA SER A 31 -6.47 -1.15 5.07
C SER A 31 -7.17 0.02 5.75
N PHE A 32 -7.05 0.15 7.08
CA PHE A 32 -7.61 1.24 7.89
C PHE A 32 -6.77 2.51 7.88
N CYS A 33 -5.49 2.46 7.50
CA CYS A 33 -4.68 3.65 7.31
C CYS A 33 -5.01 4.35 5.98
N LEU A 34 -5.76 3.70 5.08
CA LEU A 34 -6.28 4.32 3.87
C LEU A 34 -7.56 5.09 4.20
N ASP A 35 -7.74 6.21 3.50
CA ASP A 35 -8.91 7.08 3.65
C ASP A 35 -9.48 7.35 2.24
N PRO A 36 -10.65 6.80 1.88
CA PRO A 36 -11.46 5.87 2.70
C PRO A 36 -10.76 4.51 2.93
N PRO A 37 -11.20 3.72 3.94
CA PRO A 37 -10.68 2.37 4.17
C PRO A 37 -10.79 1.50 2.92
N TYR A 38 -9.76 0.72 2.63
CA TYR A 38 -9.70 -0.04 1.39
C TYR A 38 -10.51 -1.33 1.48
N THR A 39 -11.49 -1.47 0.58
CA THR A 39 -12.38 -2.63 0.45
C THR A 39 -12.19 -3.42 -0.85
N GLY A 40 -11.16 -3.08 -1.64
CA GLY A 40 -10.91 -3.71 -2.94
C GLY A 40 -10.07 -4.99 -2.88
N VAL A 41 -9.97 -5.68 -4.02
CA VAL A 41 -9.26 -6.97 -4.16
C VAL A 41 -7.75 -6.81 -4.40
N SER A 42 -7.28 -5.62 -4.79
CA SER A 42 -5.86 -5.40 -5.16
C SER A 42 -5.40 -3.97 -4.96
N TRP A 43 -4.67 -3.72 -3.87
CA TRP A 43 -4.14 -2.41 -3.57
C TRP A 43 -2.86 -2.11 -4.38
N THR A 44 -2.76 -0.88 -4.89
CA THR A 44 -1.56 -0.37 -5.56
C THR A 44 -1.15 0.93 -4.89
N CYS A 45 0.14 1.04 -4.54
CA CYS A 45 0.65 2.22 -3.86
C CYS A 45 0.60 3.47 -4.76
N ARG A 46 0.48 4.64 -4.13
CA ARG A 46 0.42 5.96 -4.79
C ARG A 46 1.49 6.12 -5.87
N TRP A 47 2.73 5.75 -5.58
CA TRP A 47 3.85 5.89 -6.51
C TRP A 47 3.70 5.02 -7.76
N CYS A 48 3.18 3.80 -7.62
CA CYS A 48 2.89 2.94 -8.76
C CYS A 48 1.71 3.48 -9.58
N ASN A 49 0.71 4.07 -8.91
CA ASN A 49 -0.39 4.74 -9.61
C ASN A 49 0.08 5.99 -10.37
N LEU A 50 1.01 6.77 -9.80
CA LEU A 50 1.60 7.93 -10.48
C LEU A 50 2.41 7.51 -11.71
N ARG A 51 3.21 6.44 -11.60
CA ARG A 51 3.99 5.90 -12.73
C ARG A 51 3.14 5.35 -13.88
N ARG A 52 1.87 5.03 -13.63
CA ARG A 52 0.93 4.58 -14.68
C ARG A 52 0.32 5.73 -15.47
N ARG A 53 0.46 6.99 -15.02
CA ARG A 53 0.01 8.12 -15.82
C ARG A 53 1.02 8.33 -16.94
N PRO A 54 0.59 8.38 -18.22
CA PRO A 54 1.47 8.82 -19.29
C PRO A 54 2.00 10.20 -18.90
N SER A 55 3.33 10.35 -18.92
CA SER A 55 3.91 11.67 -18.99
C SER A 55 3.42 12.25 -20.31
N TYR A 56 2.47 13.18 -20.27
CA TYR A 56 2.28 14.08 -21.40
C TYR A 56 3.47 15.03 -21.35
N ASP A 57 4.54 14.65 -22.04
CA ASP A 57 5.59 15.57 -22.51
C ASP A 57 5.05 16.32 -23.74
#